data_AF-A0A2X1YYZ8-F1
#
_entry.id   AF-A0A2X1YYZ8-F1
#
_cell.length_a   1.000
_cell.length_b   1.000
_cell.length_c   1.000
_cell.angle_alpha   90.00
_cell.angle_beta   90.00
_cell.angle_gamma   90.00
#
_symmetry.space_group_name_H-M   'P 1'
#
loop_
_entity.id
_entity.type
_entity.pdbx_description
1 polymer ?
#
loop_
_entity_poly.entity_id
_entity_poly.type
_entity_poly.pdbx_seq_one_letter_code
_entity_poly.pdbx_strand_id
1 'polypeptide(L)'
;MHRVKKAIPNKYRDDISYLTSNIDTALQQFIRGRMLMAIFVGLITMAYLLVLRVDFAIIIGLITCVADIIPYIGPFLGCAPAVLFAFMDSPMKALWV
;
A
#
# COMPACT_ATOMS: atom_id res chain seq x y z
N MET A 1 -12.79 21.02 2.48
CA MET A 1 -14.07 20.26 2.51
C MET A 1 -15.36 21.11 2.49
N HIS A 2 -15.31 22.45 2.40
CA HIS A 2 -16.53 23.29 2.43
C HIS A 2 -17.38 23.21 1.14
N ARG A 3 -16.81 22.78 0.01
CA ARG A 3 -17.51 22.70 -1.29
C ARG A 3 -18.36 21.44 -1.47
N VAL A 4 -18.03 20.34 -0.78
CA VAL A 4 -18.77 19.05 -0.88
C VAL A 4 -20.14 19.14 -0.20
N LYS A 5 -20.25 19.91 0.90
CA LYS A 5 -21.50 20.06 1.67
C LYS A 5 -22.66 20.68 0.87
N LYS A 6 -22.38 21.47 -0.17
CA LYS A 6 -23.44 22.05 -1.03
C LYS A 6 -24.03 21.04 -2.02
N ALA A 7 -23.28 20.01 -2.40
CA ALA A 7 -23.75 18.97 -3.32
C ALA A 7 -24.59 17.89 -2.64
N ILE A 8 -24.60 17.86 -1.30
CA ILE A 8 -25.29 16.83 -0.51
C ILE A 8 -26.70 17.32 -0.10
N PRO A 9 -27.77 16.55 -0.40
CA PRO A 9 -29.13 16.84 0.07
C PRO A 9 -29.20 16.93 1.59
N ASN A 10 -29.99 17.87 2.13
CA ASN A 10 -30.00 18.20 3.56
C ASN A 10 -30.29 16.97 4.46
N LYS A 11 -31.06 16.00 3.97
CA LYS A 11 -31.44 14.76 4.68
C LYS A 11 -30.24 13.84 5.00
N TYR A 12 -29.18 13.86 4.20
CA TYR A 12 -28.03 12.93 4.32
C TYR A 12 -26.73 13.64 4.74
N ARG A 13 -26.79 14.93 5.07
CA ARG A 13 -25.58 15.72 5.36
C ARG A 13 -24.82 15.21 6.58
N ASP A 14 -25.54 14.85 7.62
CA ASP A 14 -24.93 14.39 8.87
C ASP A 14 -24.29 13.01 8.68
N ASP A 15 -24.99 12.09 8.02
CA ASP A 15 -24.48 10.75 7.69
C ASP A 15 -23.22 10.83 6.82
N ILE A 16 -23.25 11.61 5.73
CA ILE A 16 -22.09 11.73 4.84
C ILE A 16 -20.94 12.45 5.55
N SER A 17 -21.21 13.45 6.38
CA SER A 17 -20.16 14.13 7.15
C SER A 17 -19.51 13.18 8.16
N TYR A 18 -20.31 12.33 8.83
CA TYR A 18 -19.82 11.31 9.75
C TYR A 18 -18.95 10.28 9.02
N LEU A 19 -19.45 9.73 7.91
CA LEU A 19 -18.70 8.75 7.09
C LEU A 19 -17.40 9.34 6.56
N THR A 20 -17.42 10.57 6.03
CA THR A 20 -16.22 11.23 5.49
C THR A 20 -15.18 11.41 6.59
N SER A 21 -15.60 11.85 7.79
CA SER A 21 -14.70 11.99 8.94
C SER A 21 -14.06 10.67 9.36
N ASN A 22 -14.83 9.57 9.33
CA ASN A 22 -14.32 8.23 9.63
C ASN A 22 -13.34 7.75 8.55
N ILE A 23 -13.64 7.99 7.28
CA ILE A 23 -12.73 7.67 6.16
C ILE A 23 -11.43 8.45 6.30
N ASP A 24 -11.48 9.76 6.57
CA ASP A 24 -10.29 10.58 6.76
C ASP A 24 -9.44 10.08 7.94
N THR A 25 -10.09 9.67 9.03
CA THR A 25 -9.40 9.10 10.20
C THR A 25 -8.75 7.77 9.83
N ALA A 26 -9.47 6.88 9.15
CA ALA A 26 -8.94 5.59 8.72
C ALA A 26 -7.75 5.74 7.75
N LEU A 27 -7.84 6.65 6.78
CA LEU A 27 -6.76 6.96 5.85
C LEU A 27 -5.53 7.51 6.58
N GLN A 28 -5.73 8.41 7.54
CA GLN A 28 -4.62 8.92 8.37
C GLN A 28 -3.92 7.80 9.14
N GLN A 29 -4.68 6.89 9.75
CA GLN A 29 -4.09 5.76 10.48
C GLN A 29 -3.40 4.78 9.54
N PHE A 30 -3.97 4.51 8.37
CA PHE A 30 -3.37 3.66 7.34
C PHE A 30 -2.02 4.23 6.86
N ILE A 31 -1.98 5.52 6.52
CA ILE A 31 -0.75 6.19 6.07
C ILE A 31 0.33 6.14 7.16
N ARG A 32 -0.03 6.39 8.42
CA ARG A 32 0.89 6.27 9.56
C ARG A 32 1.42 4.84 9.72
N GLY A 33 0.53 3.85 9.65
CA GLY A 33 0.90 2.44 9.69
C GLY A 33 1.85 2.07 8.56
N ARG A 34 1.59 2.55 7.33
CA ARG A 34 2.43 2.26 6.17
C ARG A 34 3.83 2.85 6.30
N MET A 35 3.96 4.08 6.81
CA MET A 35 5.27 4.67 7.10
C MET A 35 6.05 3.86 8.15
N LEU A 36 5.38 3.42 9.22
CA LEU A 36 6.01 2.59 10.24
C LEU A 36 6.49 1.26 9.64
N MET A 37 5.66 0.60 8.84
CA MET A 37 6.02 -0.65 8.15
C MET A 37 7.23 -0.48 7.25
N ALA A 38 7.25 0.57 6.43
CA ALA A 38 8.37 0.87 5.52
C ALA A 38 9.71 1.03 6.28
N ILE A 39 9.69 1.73 7.41
CA ILE A 39 10.86 1.88 8.29
C ILE A 39 11.32 0.53 8.83
N PHE A 40 10.40 -0.29 9.35
CA PHE A 40 10.73 -1.62 9.87
C PHE A 40 11.33 -2.52 8.78
N VAL A 41 10.71 -2.58 7.61
CA VAL A 41 11.18 -3.40 6.50
C VAL A 41 12.56 -2.95 6.03
N GLY A 42 12.78 -1.64 5.88
CA GLY A 42 14.09 -1.09 5.52
C GLY A 42 15.18 -1.42 6.54
N LEU A 43 14.90 -1.23 7.84
CA LEU A 43 15.86 -1.53 8.91
C LEU A 43 16.19 -3.02 9.03
N ILE A 44 15.17 -3.89 8.95
CA ILE A 44 15.37 -5.34 9.00
C ILE A 44 16.18 -5.79 7.78
N THR A 45 15.86 -5.28 6.59
CA THR A 45 16.61 -5.58 5.36
C THR A 45 18.07 -5.15 5.48
N MET A 46 18.31 -3.93 5.96
CA MET A 46 19.64 -3.41 6.23
C MET A 46 20.43 -4.31 7.19
N ALA A 47 19.82 -4.63 8.34
CA ALA A 47 20.45 -5.47 9.37
C ALA A 47 20.78 -6.87 8.84
N TYR A 48 19.84 -7.48 8.11
CA TYR A 48 20.01 -8.78 7.48
C TYR A 48 21.19 -8.77 6.49
N LEU A 49 21.27 -7.78 5.60
CA LEU A 49 22.35 -7.65 4.62
C LEU A 49 23.70 -7.35 5.27
N LEU A 50 23.73 -6.58 6.37
CA LEU A 50 24.95 -6.35 7.14
C LEU A 50 25.47 -7.63 7.78
N VAL A 51 24.59 -8.46 8.35
CA VAL A 51 24.97 -9.77 8.92
C VAL A 51 25.56 -10.69 7.84
N LEU A 52 25.00 -10.65 6.63
CA LEU A 52 25.51 -11.40 5.48
C LEU A 52 26.75 -10.78 4.82
N ARG A 53 27.23 -9.62 5.31
CA ARG A 53 28.36 -8.87 4.74
C ARG A 53 28.18 -8.55 3.25
N VAL A 54 26.96 -8.20 2.86
CA VAL A 54 26.65 -7.76 1.49
C VAL A 54 27.07 -6.31 1.31
N ASP A 55 27.79 -6.02 0.22
CA ASP A 55 28.15 -4.66 -0.14
C ASP A 55 26.91 -3.78 -0.31
N PHE A 56 27.02 -2.50 0.04
CA PHE A 56 25.93 -1.52 -0.05
C PHE A 56 24.68 -1.82 0.81
N ALA A 57 24.75 -2.72 1.79
CA ALA A 57 23.62 -3.07 2.69
C ALA A 57 22.84 -1.86 3.24
N ILE A 58 23.56 -0.79 3.63
CA ILE A 58 22.99 0.46 4.13
C ILE A 58 22.13 1.16 3.06
N ILE A 59 22.68 1.32 1.85
CA ILE A 59 22.00 1.98 0.74
C ILE A 59 20.79 1.17 0.30
N ILE A 60 20.95 -0.16 0.22
CA ILE A 60 19.85 -1.06 -0.14
C ILE A 60 18.71 -0.93 0.87
N GLY A 61 19.00 -1.00 2.18
CA GLY A 61 17.97 -0.83 3.22
C GLY A 61 17.25 0.52 3.16
N LEU A 62 17.95 1.61 2.86
CA LEU A 62 17.35 2.93 2.65
C LEU A 62 16.41 2.95 1.43
N ILE A 63 16.84 2.37 0.31
CA ILE A 63 16.03 2.26 -0.90
C ILE A 63 14.79 1.40 -0.61
N THR A 64 14.94 0.28 0.10
CA THR A 64 13.83 -0.58 0.49
C THR A 64 12.83 0.17 1.36
N CYS A 65 13.29 0.98 2.33
CA CYS A 65 12.43 1.84 3.13
C CYS A 65 11.60 2.78 2.27
N VAL A 66 12.24 3.52 1.34
CA VAL A 66 11.52 4.47 0.47
C VAL A 66 10.56 3.75 -0.49
N ALA A 67 11.01 2.65 -1.10
CA ALA A 67 10.21 1.87 -2.04
C ALA A 67 8.97 1.26 -1.36
N ASP A 68 9.11 0.80 -0.11
CA ASP A 68 8.00 0.22 0.65
C ASP A 68 7.00 1.26 1.17
N ILE A 69 7.25 2.57 1.04
CA ILE A 69 6.21 3.57 1.33
C ILE A 69 5.04 3.44 0.35
N ILE A 70 5.31 3.09 -0.91
CA ILE A 70 4.28 3.01 -1.95
C ILE A 70 3.54 1.67 -1.78
N PRO A 71 2.26 1.68 -1.35
CA PRO A 71 1.49 0.45 -1.24
C PRO A 71 1.16 -0.09 -2.64
N TYR A 72 0.88 -1.40 -2.70
CA TYR A 72 0.41 -2.11 -3.90
C TYR A 72 1.40 -2.32 -5.06
N ILE A 73 2.64 -1.81 -4.99
CA ILE A 73 3.66 -2.14 -6.01
C ILE A 73 3.91 -3.65 -6.06
N GLY A 74 4.13 -4.29 -4.91
CA GLY A 74 4.33 -5.74 -4.81
C GLY A 74 3.16 -6.55 -5.39
N PRO A 75 1.92 -6.32 -4.95
CA PRO A 75 0.73 -6.92 -5.54
C PRO A 75 0.61 -6.71 -7.05
N PHE A 76 0.89 -5.51 -7.58
CA PHE A 76 0.81 -5.25 -9.01
C PHE A 76 1.88 -6.02 -9.80
N LEU A 77 3.13 -6.00 -9.32
CA LEU A 77 4.23 -6.75 -9.92
C LEU A 77 4.07 -8.27 -9.79
N GLY A 78 3.36 -8.76 -8.75
CA GLY A 78 3.05 -10.17 -8.55
C GLY A 78 1.81 -10.63 -9.31
N CYS A 79 0.81 -9.76 -9.48
CA CYS A 79 -0.40 -10.01 -10.25
C CYS A 79 -0.05 -10.25 -11.73
N ALA A 80 0.85 -9.46 -12.30
CA ALA A 80 1.26 -9.62 -13.70
C ALA A 80 1.74 -11.06 -14.04
N PRO A 81 2.75 -11.65 -13.37
CA PRO A 81 3.14 -13.03 -13.63
C PRO A 81 2.07 -14.03 -13.20
N ALA A 82 1.33 -13.78 -12.11
CA ALA A 82 0.27 -14.69 -11.67
C ALA A 82 -0.83 -14.85 -12.72
N VAL A 83 -1.31 -13.74 -13.30
CA VAL A 83 -2.28 -13.73 -14.40
C VAL A 83 -1.70 -14.40 -15.64
N LEU A 84 -0.43 -14.13 -15.97
CA LEU A 84 0.23 -14.70 -17.14
C LEU A 84 0.33 -16.24 -17.04
N PHE A 85 0.75 -16.76 -15.89
CA PHE A 85 0.80 -18.21 -15.64
C PHE A 85 -0.59 -18.84 -15.58
N ALA A 86 -1.56 -18.18 -14.94
CA ALA A 86 -2.93 -18.68 -14.90
C ALA A 86 -3.56 -18.72 -16.30
N PHE A 87 -3.25 -17.74 -17.15
CA PHE A 87 -3.70 -17.70 -18.55
C PHE A 87 -3.09 -18.84 -19.37
N MET A 88 -1.81 -19.17 -19.14
CA MET A 88 -1.15 -20.32 -19.78
C MET A 88 -1.77 -21.67 -19.36
N ASP A 89 -2.23 -21.81 -18.12
CA ASP A 89 -2.90 -23.01 -17.62
C ASP A 89 -4.35 -23.10 -18.13
N SER A 90 -5.14 -22.04 -17.96
CA SER A 90 -6.48 -21.92 -18.56
C SER A 90 -6.94 -20.46 -18.58
N PRO A 91 -7.45 -19.95 -19.71
CA PRO A 91 -7.97 -18.58 -19.79
C PRO A 91 -9.06 -18.26 -18.76
N MET A 92 -9.84 -19.27 -18.34
CA MET A 92 -10.87 -19.10 -17.32
C MET A 92 -10.26 -18.89 -15.93
N LYS A 93 -9.16 -19.58 -15.60
CA LYS A 93 -8.46 -19.44 -14.31
C LYS A 93 -7.87 -18.04 -14.13
N ALA A 94 -7.41 -17.42 -15.21
CA ALA A 94 -6.85 -16.06 -15.18
C ALA A 94 -7.85 -14.98 -14.69
N LEU A 95 -9.16 -15.19 -14.85
CA LEU A 95 -10.19 -14.25 -14.37
C LEU A 95 -10.43 -14.33 -12.85
N TRP A 96 -9.99 -15.42 -12.22
CA TRP A 96 -10.14 -15.68 -10.79
C TRP A 96 -8.87 -15.35 -9.98
N VAL A 97 -7.82 -14.89 -10.65
CA VAL A 97 -6.53 -14.45 -10.05
C VAL A 97 -6.54 -12.94 -9.88
#